data_AF-A0A285CQ83-F1
#
_entry.id   AF-A0A285CQ83-F1
#
_cell.length_a   1.000
_cell.length_b   1.000
_cell.length_c   1.000
_cell.angle_alpha   90.00
_cell.angle_beta   90.00
_cell.angle_gamma   90.00
#
_symmetry.space_group_name_H-M   'P 1'
#
loop_
_entity.id
_entity.type
_entity.pdbx_description
1 polymer ?
#
loop_
_entity_poly.entity_id
_entity_poly.type
_entity_poly.pdbx_seq_one_letter_code
_entity_poly.pdbx_strand_id
1 'polypeptide(L)'
;MRNVFIGFVLSLLLLLCFTLLNGIGISISFGISLVITSIVFVYFVNNKKPNLKGIVLISIVTGVFYIIYVSIGIKLFPNEEVRDLGDVVMPYLYAFIFGLLTTFVFIFLGFKYMQRVAKN
;
A
#
# COMPACT_ATOMS: atom_id res chain seq x y z
N MET A 1 -10.92 10.05 -12.21
CA MET A 1 -11.67 9.24 -11.21
C MET A 1 -11.29 7.76 -11.22
N ARG A 2 -11.34 7.04 -12.35
CA ARG A 2 -11.06 5.58 -12.39
C ARG A 2 -9.76 5.14 -11.69
N ASN A 3 -8.63 5.79 -11.98
CA ASN A 3 -7.33 5.46 -11.39
C ASN A 3 -7.29 5.71 -9.87
N VAL A 4 -8.01 6.73 -9.38
CA VAL A 4 -8.14 7.01 -7.96
C VAL A 4 -8.92 5.88 -7.27
N PHE A 5 -10.04 5.46 -7.88
CA PHE A 5 -10.82 4.33 -7.38
C PHE A 5 -10.02 3.02 -7.34
N ILE A 6 -9.19 2.76 -8.36
CA ILE A 6 -8.31 1.58 -8.36
C ILE A 6 -7.29 1.64 -7.23
N GLY A 7 -6.64 2.80 -7.02
CA GLY A 7 -5.71 2.97 -5.91
C GLY A 7 -6.39 2.78 -4.54
N PHE A 8 -7.60 3.29 -4.39
CA PHE A 8 -8.46 3.04 -3.22
C PHE A 8 -8.71 1.54 -3.01
N VAL A 9 -9.13 0.80 -4.05
CA VAL A 9 -9.38 -0.64 -3.94
C VAL A 9 -8.11 -1.41 -3.60
N LEU A 10 -6.96 -1.07 -4.21
CA LEU A 10 -5.68 -1.71 -3.90
C LEU A 10 -5.24 -1.43 -2.46
N SER A 11 -5.47 -0.22 -1.95
CA SER A 11 -5.15 0.12 -0.56
C SER A 11 -6.02 -0.63 0.44
N LEU A 12 -7.31 -0.83 0.13
CA LEU A 12 -8.20 -1.67 0.93
C LEU A 12 -7.77 -3.14 0.90
N LEU A 13 -7.40 -3.66 -0.27
CA LEU A 13 -6.89 -5.03 -0.38
C LEU A 13 -5.60 -5.20 0.44
N LEU A 14 -4.69 -4.23 0.38
CA LEU A 14 -3.45 -4.24 1.15
C LEU A 14 -3.73 -4.25 2.65
N LEU A 15 -4.65 -3.39 3.10
CA LEU A 15 -5.08 -3.34 4.49
C LEU A 15 -5.73 -4.67 4.91
N LEU A 16 -6.64 -5.22 4.11
CA LEU A 16 -7.34 -6.46 4.42
C LEU A 16 -6.36 -7.62 4.58
N CYS A 17 -5.43 -7.79 3.63
CA CYS A 17 -4.37 -8.80 3.73
C CYS A 17 -3.53 -8.58 5.00
N PHE A 18 -3.17 -7.33 5.29
CA PHE A 18 -2.35 -7.00 6.46
C PHE A 18 -3.05 -7.37 7.76
N THR A 19 -4.33 -6.99 7.91
CA THR A 19 -5.13 -7.29 9.10
C THR A 19 -5.30 -8.79 9.30
N LEU A 20 -5.53 -9.56 8.24
CA LEU A 20 -5.65 -11.02 8.30
C LEU A 20 -4.33 -11.71 8.70
N LEU A 21 -3.19 -11.10 8.41
CA LEU A 21 -1.86 -11.66 8.66
C LEU A 21 -1.18 -11.09 9.91
N ASN A 22 -1.75 -10.10 10.59
CA ASN A 22 -1.10 -9.32 11.65
C ASN A 22 -0.60 -10.15 12.86
N GLY A 23 -1.06 -11.40 13.01
CA GLY A 23 -0.62 -12.32 14.07
C GLY A 23 0.78 -12.93 13.89
N ILE A 24 1.43 -12.76 12.72
CA ILE A 24 2.75 -13.35 12.41
C ILE A 24 3.90 -12.35 12.67
N GLY A 25 3.56 -11.07 12.85
CA GLY A 25 4.52 -9.98 13.08
C GLY A 25 4.43 -8.90 12.01
N ILE A 26 4.36 -7.65 12.44
CA ILE A 26 4.01 -6.46 11.64
C ILE A 26 4.75 -6.42 10.29
N SER A 27 6.09 -6.56 10.29
CA SER A 27 6.90 -6.47 9.07
C SER A 27 6.64 -7.61 8.10
N ILE A 28 6.44 -8.84 8.61
CA ILE A 28 6.18 -10.03 7.78
C ILE A 28 4.79 -9.93 7.17
N SER A 29 3.79 -9.57 7.98
CA SER A 29 2.41 -9.35 7.55
C SER A 29 2.34 -8.28 6.47
N PHE A 30 3.05 -7.17 6.63
CA PHE A 30 3.15 -6.12 5.62
C PHE A 30 3.82 -6.63 4.34
N GLY A 31 4.97 -7.31 4.45
CA GLY A 31 5.70 -7.85 3.30
C GLY A 31 4.85 -8.79 2.45
N ILE A 32 4.16 -9.76 3.08
CA ILE A 32 3.28 -10.70 2.37
C ILE A 32 2.11 -9.96 1.72
N SER A 33 1.48 -9.04 2.45
CA SER A 33 0.34 -8.25 1.93
C SER A 33 0.74 -7.39 0.73
N LEU A 34 1.93 -6.81 0.78
CA LEU A 34 2.51 -6.03 -0.31
C LEU A 34 2.80 -6.92 -1.52
N VAL A 35 3.29 -8.15 -1.34
CA VAL A 35 3.49 -9.10 -2.45
C VAL A 35 2.16 -9.46 -3.11
N ILE A 36 1.13 -9.83 -2.34
CA ILE A 36 -0.19 -10.20 -2.86
C ILE A 36 -0.79 -9.04 -3.67
N THR A 37 -0.78 -7.83 -3.11
CA THR A 37 -1.33 -6.65 -3.79
C THR A 37 -0.49 -6.22 -5.00
N SER A 38 0.82 -6.41 -4.97
CA SER A 38 1.70 -6.18 -6.12
C SER A 38 1.36 -7.11 -7.28
N ILE A 39 1.02 -8.37 -7.02
CA ILE A 39 0.58 -9.32 -8.07
C ILE A 39 -0.70 -8.81 -8.74
N VAL A 40 -1.69 -8.38 -7.94
CA VAL A 40 -2.95 -7.82 -8.46
C VAL A 40 -2.71 -6.54 -9.26
N PHE A 41 -1.83 -5.65 -8.76
CA PHE A 41 -1.44 -4.44 -9.46
C PHE A 41 -0.78 -4.74 -10.81
N VAL A 42 0.19 -5.66 -10.87
CA VAL A 42 0.84 -6.07 -12.12
C VAL A 42 -0.16 -6.68 -13.10
N TYR A 43 -1.07 -7.55 -12.62
CA TYR A 43 -2.15 -8.09 -13.45
C TYR A 43 -3.04 -7.00 -14.02
N PHE A 44 -3.42 -6.01 -13.20
CA PHE A 44 -4.19 -4.86 -13.66
C PHE A 44 -3.46 -4.06 -14.74
N VAL A 45 -2.19 -3.72 -14.50
CA VAL A 45 -1.36 -2.94 -15.43
C VAL A 45 -1.19 -3.68 -16.76
N ASN A 46 -0.95 -5.00 -16.74
CA ASN A 46 -0.82 -5.83 -17.94
C ASN A 46 -2.09 -5.80 -18.81
N ASN A 47 -3.27 -5.87 -18.20
CA ASN A 47 -4.54 -5.97 -18.92
C ASN A 47 -5.09 -4.62 -19.39
N LYS A 48 -4.99 -3.58 -18.56
CA LYS A 48 -5.58 -2.27 -18.85
C LYS A 48 -4.61 -1.28 -19.48
N LYS A 49 -3.30 -1.58 -19.46
CA LYS A 49 -2.23 -0.77 -20.05
C LYS A 49 -2.36 0.73 -19.71
N PRO A 50 -2.41 1.10 -18.43
CA PRO A 50 -2.48 2.51 -18.04
C PRO A 50 -1.24 3.27 -18.51
N ASN A 51 -1.40 4.55 -18.81
CA ASN A 51 -0.28 5.44 -19.09
C ASN A 51 0.57 5.70 -17.84
N LEU A 52 1.78 6.25 -18.01
CA LEU A 52 2.71 6.52 -16.92
C LEU A 52 2.09 7.38 -15.81
N LYS A 53 1.39 8.46 -16.18
CA LYS A 53 0.68 9.32 -15.22
C LYS A 53 -0.36 8.55 -14.41
N GLY A 54 -1.05 7.60 -15.04
CA GLY A 54 -2.03 6.74 -14.39
C GLY A 54 -1.40 5.76 -13.42
N ILE A 55 -0.27 5.16 -13.79
CA ILE A 55 0.53 4.29 -12.90
C ILE A 55 0.95 5.07 -11.66
N VAL A 56 1.61 6.22 -11.84
CA VAL A 56 2.09 7.07 -10.73
C VAL A 56 0.93 7.48 -9.82
N LEU A 57 -0.21 7.89 -10.41
CA LEU A 57 -1.39 8.26 -9.64
C LEU A 57 -1.95 7.08 -8.84
N ILE A 58 -2.07 5.88 -9.42
CA ILE A 58 -2.54 4.69 -8.70
C ILE A 58 -1.62 4.39 -7.52
N SER A 59 -0.31 4.40 -7.73
CA SER A 59 0.69 4.11 -6.69
C SER A 59 0.61 5.10 -5.52
N ILE A 60 0.59 6.40 -5.80
CA ILE A 60 0.51 7.45 -4.77
C ILE A 60 -0.81 7.35 -4.01
N VAL A 61 -1.94 7.22 -4.73
CA VAL A 61 -3.26 7.08 -4.12
C VAL A 61 -3.30 5.85 -3.22
N THR A 62 -2.73 4.72 -3.65
CA THR A 62 -2.69 3.49 -2.85
C THR A 62 -1.95 3.71 -1.54
N GLY A 63 -0.75 4.29 -1.57
CA GLY A 63 0.03 4.57 -0.38
C GLY A 63 -0.64 5.57 0.56
N VAL A 64 -1.17 6.67 0.03
CA VAL A 64 -1.86 7.70 0.82
C VAL A 64 -3.10 7.14 1.51
N PHE A 65 -3.96 6.42 0.79
CA PHE A 65 -5.16 5.82 1.41
C PHE A 65 -4.79 4.74 2.43
N TYR A 66 -3.74 3.95 2.19
CA TYR A 66 -3.25 3.00 3.18
C TYR A 66 -2.84 3.70 4.49
N ILE A 67 -2.06 4.80 4.40
CA ILE A 67 -1.68 5.60 5.57
C ILE A 67 -2.91 6.10 6.32
N ILE A 68 -3.89 6.64 5.59
CA ILE A 68 -5.14 7.15 6.17
C ILE A 68 -5.89 6.03 6.90
N TYR A 69 -6.07 4.87 6.27
CA TYR A 69 -6.81 3.77 6.90
C TYR A 69 -6.13 3.21 8.14
N VAL A 70 -4.81 3.00 8.08
CA VAL A 70 -4.07 2.50 9.24
C VAL A 70 -4.10 3.54 10.36
N SER A 71 -3.95 4.83 10.05
CA SER A 71 -4.02 5.90 11.06
C SER A 71 -5.39 5.99 11.72
N ILE A 72 -6.47 5.84 10.94
CA ILE A 72 -7.84 5.75 11.48
C ILE A 72 -7.98 4.49 12.34
N GLY A 73 -7.45 3.35 11.90
CA GLY A 73 -7.48 2.10 12.64
C GLY A 73 -6.79 2.21 14.00
N ILE A 74 -5.59 2.79 14.06
CA ILE A 74 -4.85 3.04 15.30
C ILE A 74 -5.67 3.91 16.26
N LYS A 75 -6.31 4.96 15.74
CA LYS A 75 -7.12 5.87 16.56
C LYS A 75 -8.40 5.21 17.10
N LEU A 76 -9.03 4.34 16.31
CA LEU A 76 -10.28 3.67 16.69
C LEU A 76 -10.04 2.46 17.62
N PHE A 77 -8.88 1.80 17.49
CA PHE A 77 -8.55 0.58 18.22
C PHE A 77 -7.10 0.66 18.78
N PRO A 78 -6.86 1.45 19.83
CA PRO A 78 -5.55 1.52 20.47
C PRO A 78 -5.20 0.18 21.14
N ASN A 79 -3.99 -0.32 20.90
CA ASN A 79 -3.55 -1.67 21.30
C ASN A 79 -2.99 -1.77 22.73
N GLU A 80 -2.54 -0.67 23.34
CA GLU A 80 -1.84 -0.71 24.65
C GLU A 80 -2.25 0.45 25.58
N GLU A 81 -2.05 0.24 26.89
CA GLU A 81 -2.00 1.33 27.86
C GLU A 81 -0.81 2.23 27.50
N VAL A 82 -1.10 3.51 27.24
CA VAL A 82 -0.09 4.49 26.83
C VAL A 82 0.88 4.73 27.99
N ARG A 83 2.12 4.26 27.86
CA ARG A 83 3.18 4.48 28.87
C ARG A 83 4.00 5.72 28.57
N ASP A 84 4.28 5.96 27.30
CA ASP A 84 5.02 7.13 26.84
C ASP A 84 4.53 7.68 25.49
N LEU A 85 5.14 8.78 25.04
CA LEU A 85 4.84 9.39 23.76
C LEU A 85 5.26 8.50 22.57
N GLY A 86 6.25 7.62 22.77
CA GLY A 86 6.75 6.70 21.76
C GLY A 86 5.70 5.68 21.36
N ASP A 87 4.98 5.12 22.33
CA ASP A 87 3.87 4.18 22.12
C ASP A 87 2.74 4.79 21.28
N VAL A 88 2.53 6.10 21.41
CA VAL A 88 1.54 6.84 20.61
C VAL A 88 2.05 7.09 19.19
N VAL A 89 3.31 7.49 19.02
CA VAL A 89 3.85 7.98 17.74
C VAL A 89 4.30 6.84 16.83
N MET A 90 4.89 5.77 17.38
CA MET A 90 5.47 4.67 16.61
C MET A 90 4.49 4.02 15.63
N PRO A 91 3.23 3.71 16.00
CA PRO A 91 2.27 3.13 15.07
C PRO A 91 2.00 4.02 13.85
N TYR A 92 1.90 5.34 14.03
CA TYR A 92 1.71 6.28 12.91
C TYR A 92 2.97 6.39 12.04
N LEU A 93 4.16 6.32 12.66
CA LEU A 93 5.43 6.27 11.92
C LEU A 93 5.52 5.02 11.04
N TYR A 94 5.16 3.85 11.58
CA TYR A 94 5.10 2.61 10.79
C TYR A 94 4.07 2.71 9.67
N ALA A 95 2.88 3.25 9.94
CA ALA A 95 1.85 3.47 8.92
C ALA A 95 2.39 4.33 7.76
N PHE A 96 3.09 5.42 8.09
CA PHE A 96 3.71 6.31 7.12
C PHE A 96 4.81 5.60 6.30
N ILE A 97 5.75 4.91 6.96
CA ILE A 97 6.83 4.17 6.32
C ILE A 97 6.27 3.11 5.36
N PHE A 98 5.28 2.34 5.79
CA PHE A 98 4.66 1.29 4.98
C PHE A 98 3.88 1.85 3.79
N GLY A 99 3.18 2.97 3.96
CA GLY A 99 2.54 3.67 2.85
C GLY A 99 3.53 4.18 1.80
N LEU A 100 4.67 4.73 2.24
CA LEU A 100 5.75 5.14 1.35
C LEU A 100 6.37 3.95 0.62
N LEU A 101 6.70 2.87 1.32
CA LEU A 101 7.25 1.65 0.71
C LEU A 101 6.29 1.07 -0.34
N THR A 102 4.99 1.03 -0.04
CA THR A 102 3.96 0.60 -0.99
C THR A 102 3.98 1.47 -2.26
N THR A 103 4.05 2.79 -2.09
CA THR A 103 4.12 3.75 -3.19
C THR A 103 5.34 3.50 -4.07
N PHE A 104 6.52 3.37 -3.45
CA PHE A 104 7.78 3.14 -4.18
C PHE A 104 7.78 1.83 -4.94
N VAL A 105 7.30 0.74 -4.32
CA VAL A 105 7.24 -0.58 -4.95
C VAL A 105 6.31 -0.57 -6.16
N PHE A 106 5.13 0.03 -6.06
CA PHE A 106 4.19 0.09 -7.17
C PHE A 106 4.71 0.98 -8.31
N ILE A 107 5.34 2.12 -7.99
CA ILE A 107 6.02 2.96 -8.98
C ILE A 107 7.10 2.15 -9.69
N PHE A 108 7.98 1.46 -8.95
CA PHE A 108 9.06 0.66 -9.52
C PHE A 108 8.54 -0.44 -10.45
N LEU A 109 7.54 -1.22 -10.01
CA LEU A 109 6.92 -2.27 -10.81
C LEU A 109 6.25 -1.70 -12.06
N GLY A 110 5.55 -0.58 -11.94
CA GLY A 110 4.92 0.11 -13.06
C GLY A 110 5.93 0.63 -14.09
N PHE A 111 7.05 1.20 -13.65
CA PHE A 111 8.14 1.62 -14.54
C PHE A 111 8.79 0.44 -15.25
N LYS A 112 9.07 -0.67 -14.53
CA LYS A 112 9.61 -1.90 -15.12
C LYS A 112 8.68 -2.45 -16.20
N TYR A 113 7.37 -2.40 -15.99
CA TYR A 113 6.39 -2.76 -17.01
C TYR A 113 6.47 -1.86 -18.26
N MET A 114 6.48 -0.54 -18.07
CA MET A 114 6.56 0.41 -19.19
C MET A 114 7.83 0.24 -20.02
N GLN A 115 8.97 0.00 -19.37
CA GLN A 115 10.23 -0.30 -20.06
C GLN A 115 10.16 -1.57 -20.91
N ARG A 116 9.44 -2.60 -20.43
CA ARG A 116 9.23 -3.84 -21.19
C ARG A 116 8.35 -3.62 -22.41
N VAL A 117 7.29 -2.82 -22.28
CA VAL A 117 6.40 -2.49 -23.40
C VAL A 117 7.11 -1.64 -24.45
N ALA A 118 7.98 -0.70 -24.06
CA ALA A 118 8.71 0.14 -25.01
C ALA A 118 9.80 -0.61 -25.83
N LYS A 119 10.19 -1.81 -25.41
CA LYS A 119 11.17 -2.65 -26.10
C LYS A 119 10.55 -3.66 -27.09
N ASN A 120 9.23 -3.86 -27.00
CA ASN A 120 8.46 -4.76 -27.88
C ASN A 120 7.73 -3.95 -28.94
#